data_AF-Q46QX7-F1
#
_entry.id   AF-Q46QX7-F1
#
_cell.length_a   1.000
_cell.length_b   1.000
_cell.length_c   1.000
_cell.angle_alpha   90.00
_cell.angle_beta   90.00
_cell.angle_gamma   90.00
#
_symmetry.space_group_name_H-M   'P 1'
#
loop_
_entity.id
_entity.type
_entity.pdbx_description
1 polymer ?
#
loop_
_entity_poly.entity_id
_entity_poly.type
_entity_poly.pdbx_seq_one_letter_code
_entity_poly.pdbx_strand_id
1 'polypeptide(L)'
;MSQANLSIRARLGASFGLVVLLSGAAIGTGLAQLEGSDAARYTVLGLGLAALVAAVAGALWLAAAIERPLADAVYIAETVAAGDLSQDFDTDQGGAFGRLLGGMGKMEDILTDLVSRIKSSTDSIADSSRQIADGNTDLSQRTEEQAATLQETASSMGSLTDMVRRNAERAHAANDIAANASEIAERGGVVVNDVVQTMQAISASSNKVVEIIQVIEGIAFQTNILALNAAVEAARAGEQGRGFAVVAGEVRTLAQRSATAAKEIRVLIGDSARQVEGGAVLVDKAGQTMEELQQAVRSVTGILGEISVASRDQSSSIEQVNQAVAQMDAVTQQNAALVEQAAAASASLADQAHQLQGVVGEFKL
;
A
#
# COMPACT_ATOMS: atom_id res chain seq x y z
N MET A 1 -7.81 59.04 60.64
CA MET A 1 -7.30 57.71 61.02
C MET A 1 -8.34 57.05 61.90
N SER A 2 -8.94 55.98 61.36
CA SER A 2 -10.13 55.33 61.89
C SER A 2 -9.84 54.61 63.21
N GLN A 3 -10.78 54.66 64.16
CA GLN A 3 -10.77 53.87 65.39
C GLN A 3 -10.82 52.33 65.17
N ALA A 4 -10.63 51.85 63.93
CA ALA A 4 -10.81 50.46 63.52
C ALA A 4 -9.72 49.49 63.98
N ASN A 5 -8.53 49.96 64.38
CA ASN A 5 -7.38 49.11 64.76
C ASN A 5 -7.08 49.07 66.27
N LEU A 6 -8.07 49.31 67.14
CA LEU A 6 -7.90 48.85 68.52
C LEU A 6 -8.04 47.34 68.54
N SER A 7 -7.02 46.62 69.04
CA SER A 7 -7.10 45.18 69.26
C SER A 7 -8.36 44.85 70.06
N ILE A 8 -8.95 43.67 69.81
CA ILE A 8 -10.15 43.21 70.53
C ILE A 8 -9.94 43.31 72.05
N ARG A 9 -8.72 43.07 72.52
CA ARG A 9 -8.28 43.34 73.91
C ARG A 9 -8.47 44.79 74.35
N ALA A 10 -8.09 45.77 73.54
CA ALA A 10 -8.20 47.17 73.90
C ALA A 10 -9.67 47.65 73.89
N ARG A 11 -10.52 47.12 73.01
CA ARG A 11 -11.97 47.43 73.00
C ARG A 11 -12.73 46.76 74.13
N LEU A 12 -12.49 45.46 74.37
CA LEU A 12 -13.05 44.74 75.51
C LEU A 12 -12.51 45.32 76.83
N GLY A 13 -11.22 45.65 76.88
CA GLY A 13 -10.61 46.31 78.04
C GLY A 13 -11.23 47.69 78.32
N ALA A 14 -11.53 48.49 77.29
CA ALA A 14 -12.19 49.78 77.45
C ALA A 14 -13.66 49.65 77.90
N SER A 15 -14.42 48.71 77.33
CA SER A 15 -15.82 48.48 77.72
C SER A 15 -15.95 47.87 79.12
N PHE A 16 -15.10 46.91 79.47
CA PHE A 16 -15.02 46.38 80.84
C PHE A 16 -14.43 47.40 81.82
N GLY A 17 -13.48 48.23 81.40
CA GLY A 17 -12.96 49.35 82.19
C GLY A 17 -14.04 50.38 82.54
N LEU A 18 -14.95 50.67 81.61
CA LEU A 18 -16.13 51.51 81.86
C LEU A 18 -17.08 50.85 82.88
N VAL A 19 -17.32 49.54 82.77
CA VAL A 19 -18.13 48.77 83.73
C VAL A 19 -17.49 48.76 85.12
N VAL A 20 -16.16 48.61 85.20
CA VAL A 20 -15.38 48.67 86.45
C VAL A 20 -15.46 50.06 87.09
N LEU A 21 -15.37 51.13 86.30
CA LEU A 21 -15.52 52.51 86.78
C LEU A 21 -16.93 52.80 87.29
N LEU A 22 -17.97 52.38 86.55
CA LEU A 22 -19.37 52.52 86.95
C LEU A 22 -19.69 51.69 88.21
N SER A 23 -19.16 50.47 88.31
CA SER A 23 -19.30 49.62 89.50
C SER A 23 -18.59 50.24 90.70
N GLY A 24 -17.36 50.75 90.51
CA GLY A 24 -16.61 51.46 91.54
C GLY A 24 -17.31 52.72 92.04
N ALA A 25 -17.91 53.50 91.13
CA ALA A 25 -18.73 54.65 91.48
C ALA A 25 -19.99 54.25 92.28
N ALA A 26 -20.67 53.17 91.89
CA ALA A 26 -21.84 52.64 92.61
C ALA A 26 -21.49 52.13 94.02
N ILE A 27 -20.35 51.44 94.17
CA ILE A 27 -19.81 51.02 95.47
C ILE A 27 -19.47 52.24 96.33
N GLY A 28 -18.85 53.28 95.73
CA GLY A 28 -18.53 54.54 96.40
C GLY A 28 -19.76 55.29 96.91
N THR A 29 -20.82 55.37 96.11
CA THR A 29 -22.10 55.98 96.53
C THR A 29 -22.83 55.14 97.58
N GLY A 30 -22.78 53.81 97.49
CA GLY A 30 -23.36 52.90 98.49
C GLY A 30 -22.65 52.99 99.85
N LEU A 31 -21.33 53.19 99.86
CA LEU A 31 -20.55 53.43 101.08
C LEU A 31 -20.88 54.79 101.72
N ALA A 32 -21.22 55.81 100.94
CA ALA A 32 -21.60 57.13 101.42
C ALA A 32 -23.00 57.17 102.07
N GLN A 33 -23.88 56.21 101.75
CA GLN A 33 -25.25 56.12 102.29
C GLN A 33 -25.37 55.24 103.55
N LEU A 34 -24.28 54.60 104.00
CA LEU A 34 -24.27 53.74 105.20
C LEU A 34 -23.87 54.52 106.47
N GLU A 35 -24.87 55.03 107.19
CA GLU A 35 -24.74 55.51 108.57
C GLU A 35 -24.95 54.33 109.55
N GLY A 36 -23.90 53.53 109.80
CA GLY A 36 -23.91 52.52 110.88
C GLY A 36 -23.00 51.29 110.68
N SER A 37 -22.18 51.02 111.70
CA SER A 37 -21.31 49.84 111.93
C SER A 37 -20.18 49.56 110.92
N ASP A 38 -18.92 49.58 111.38
CA ASP A 38 -17.72 49.31 110.57
C ASP A 38 -17.78 47.95 109.85
N ALA A 39 -18.51 46.97 110.41
CA ALA A 39 -18.73 45.67 109.79
C ALA A 39 -19.48 45.74 108.45
N ALA A 40 -20.42 46.69 108.28
CA ALA A 40 -21.18 46.86 107.04
C ALA A 40 -20.34 47.52 105.92
N ARG A 41 -19.35 48.33 106.30
CA ARG A 41 -18.42 48.97 105.34
C ARG A 41 -17.41 47.96 104.79
N TYR A 42 -16.87 47.08 105.63
CA TYR A 42 -15.95 46.02 105.17
C TYR A 42 -16.63 44.98 104.28
N THR A 43 -17.91 44.64 104.51
CA THR A 43 -18.65 43.71 103.64
C THR A 43 -18.96 44.31 102.27
N VAL A 44 -19.36 45.59 102.20
CA VAL A 44 -19.60 46.29 100.93
C VAL A 44 -18.31 46.49 100.13
N LEU A 45 -17.20 46.83 100.79
CA LEU A 45 -15.88 46.89 100.14
C LEU A 45 -15.41 45.52 99.65
N GLY A 46 -15.61 44.46 100.44
CA GLY A 46 -15.26 43.09 100.08
C GLY A 46 -16.05 42.58 98.87
N LEU A 47 -17.38 42.79 98.86
CA LEU A 47 -18.25 42.45 97.73
C LEU A 47 -17.94 43.28 96.49
N GLY A 48 -17.65 44.57 96.66
CA GLY A 48 -17.26 45.47 95.58
C GLY A 48 -15.95 45.07 94.93
N LEU A 49 -14.93 44.73 95.73
CA LEU A 49 -13.64 44.21 95.24
C LEU A 49 -13.82 42.85 94.55
N ALA A 50 -14.63 41.95 95.12
CA ALA A 50 -14.92 40.66 94.50
C ALA A 50 -15.64 40.82 93.14
N ALA A 51 -16.61 41.74 93.03
CA ALA A 51 -17.27 42.07 91.78
C ALA A 51 -16.31 42.66 90.74
N LEU A 52 -15.39 43.53 91.18
CA LEU A 52 -14.36 44.11 90.33
C LEU A 52 -13.38 43.06 89.79
N VAL A 53 -12.90 42.17 90.67
CA VAL A 53 -12.02 41.05 90.30
C VAL A 53 -12.76 40.10 89.35
N ALA A 54 -14.03 39.78 89.62
CA ALA A 54 -14.85 38.94 88.76
C ALA A 54 -15.09 39.59 87.38
N ALA A 55 -15.30 40.91 87.32
CA ALA A 55 -15.45 41.64 86.06
C ALA A 55 -14.16 41.65 85.23
N VAL A 56 -13.00 41.87 85.86
CA VAL A 56 -11.69 41.84 85.19
C VAL A 56 -11.34 40.42 84.75
N ALA A 57 -11.55 39.41 85.61
CA ALA A 57 -11.33 38.01 85.27
C ALA A 57 -12.25 37.56 84.12
N GLY A 58 -13.53 37.96 84.14
CA GLY A 58 -14.49 37.71 83.07
C GLY A 58 -14.10 38.41 81.76
N ALA A 59 -13.59 39.65 81.82
CA ALA A 59 -13.10 40.38 80.66
C ALA A 59 -11.90 39.69 80.00
N LEU A 60 -10.91 39.29 80.82
CA LEU A 60 -9.72 38.59 80.36
C LEU A 60 -10.06 37.20 79.81
N TRP A 61 -11.00 36.50 80.44
CA TRP A 61 -11.50 35.21 79.97
C TRP A 61 -12.22 35.36 78.63
N LEU A 62 -13.12 36.33 78.48
CA LEU A 62 -13.86 36.58 77.24
C LEU A 62 -12.92 37.06 76.11
N ALA A 63 -11.98 37.94 76.42
CA ALA A 63 -10.97 38.38 75.46
C ALA A 63 -10.10 37.21 74.99
N ALA A 64 -9.63 36.36 75.90
CA ALA A 64 -8.87 35.16 75.54
C ALA A 64 -9.71 34.14 74.77
N ALA A 65 -10.99 34.00 75.10
CA ALA A 65 -11.93 33.08 74.45
C ALA A 65 -12.29 33.50 73.02
N ILE A 66 -12.15 34.79 72.66
CA ILE A 66 -12.43 35.30 71.31
C ILE A 66 -11.13 35.47 70.50
N GLU A 67 -10.07 35.98 71.13
CA GLU A 67 -8.83 36.34 70.44
C GLU A 67 -8.05 35.11 69.95
N ARG A 68 -8.00 34.02 70.75
CA ARG A 68 -7.27 32.81 70.35
C ARG A 68 -7.90 32.15 69.10
N PRO A 69 -9.20 31.79 69.08
CA PRO A 69 -9.78 31.16 67.89
C PRO A 69 -9.80 32.08 66.67
N LEU A 70 -9.84 33.40 66.86
CA LEU A 70 -9.75 34.35 65.75
C LEU A 70 -8.32 34.44 65.20
N ALA A 71 -7.30 34.42 66.07
CA ALA A 71 -5.90 34.36 65.63
C ALA A 71 -5.61 33.08 64.86
N ASP A 72 -6.14 31.93 65.32
CA ASP A 72 -6.02 30.66 64.61
C ASP A 72 -6.71 30.71 63.25
N ALA A 73 -7.91 31.30 63.16
CA ALA A 73 -8.61 31.48 61.88
C ALA A 73 -7.82 32.39 60.92
N VAL A 74 -7.26 33.50 61.42
CA VAL A 74 -6.40 34.39 60.61
C VAL A 74 -5.16 33.66 60.14
N TYR A 75 -4.51 32.88 61.00
CA TYR A 75 -3.36 32.07 60.63
C TYR A 75 -3.69 31.09 59.51
N ILE A 76 -4.77 30.31 59.64
CA ILE A 76 -5.23 29.40 58.57
C ILE A 76 -5.46 30.15 57.25
N ALA A 77 -6.16 31.29 57.29
CA ALA A 77 -6.41 32.10 56.10
C ALA A 77 -5.11 32.63 55.47
N GLU A 78 -4.16 33.11 56.27
CA GLU A 78 -2.87 33.63 55.79
C GLU A 78 -2.01 32.51 55.21
N THR A 79 -1.99 31.33 55.83
CA THR A 79 -1.28 30.15 55.33
C THR A 79 -1.85 29.66 53.99
N VAL A 80 -3.17 29.52 53.88
CA VAL A 80 -3.85 29.16 52.63
C VAL A 80 -3.66 30.23 51.55
N ALA A 81 -3.73 31.52 51.91
CA ALA A 81 -3.53 32.63 50.97
C ALA A 81 -2.08 32.73 50.48
N ALA A 82 -1.10 32.26 51.27
CA ALA A 82 0.29 32.13 50.86
C ALA A 82 0.56 30.90 49.97
N GLY A 83 -0.46 30.07 49.73
CA GLY A 83 -0.35 28.84 48.95
C GLY A 83 0.25 27.66 49.71
N ASP A 84 0.42 27.75 51.03
CA ASP A 84 0.86 26.62 51.85
C ASP A 84 -0.35 25.78 52.26
N LEU A 85 -0.52 24.66 51.57
CA LEU A 85 -1.57 23.66 51.75
C LEU A 85 -1.03 22.38 52.42
N SER A 86 0.19 22.43 52.97
CA SER A 86 0.83 21.29 53.61
C SER A 86 0.49 21.17 55.11
N GLN A 87 -0.39 22.04 55.62
CA GLN A 87 -0.70 22.15 57.03
C GLN A 87 -2.06 21.52 57.33
N ASP A 88 -2.09 20.63 58.32
CA ASP A 88 -3.32 20.03 58.83
C ASP A 88 -3.90 20.89 59.96
N PHE A 89 -5.18 21.24 59.86
CA PHE A 89 -5.86 22.14 60.79
C PHE A 89 -7.01 21.42 61.50
N ASP A 90 -6.71 20.83 62.67
CA ASP A 90 -7.72 20.26 63.56
C ASP A 90 -8.12 21.24 64.67
N THR A 91 -9.38 21.19 65.11
CA THR A 91 -9.91 22.06 66.16
C THR A 91 -10.77 21.32 67.18
N ASP A 92 -10.35 21.38 68.44
CA ASP A 92 -11.14 20.90 69.59
C ASP A 92 -12.17 21.95 70.08
N GLN A 93 -12.28 23.10 69.41
CA GLN A 93 -13.15 24.20 69.83
C GLN A 93 -14.62 23.86 69.56
N GLY A 94 -15.49 24.09 70.54
CA GLY A 94 -16.95 23.97 70.38
C GLY A 94 -17.61 25.26 69.87
N GLY A 95 -18.92 25.19 69.60
CA GLY A 95 -19.73 26.38 69.32
C GLY A 95 -19.44 27.05 67.97
N ALA A 96 -19.59 28.38 67.90
CA ALA A 96 -19.49 29.12 66.64
C ALA A 96 -18.05 29.17 66.07
N PHE A 97 -17.03 29.28 66.93
CA PHE A 97 -15.63 29.32 66.51
C PHE A 97 -15.13 27.95 66.04
N GLY A 98 -15.57 26.86 66.68
CA GLY A 98 -15.32 25.50 66.18
C GLY A 98 -15.85 25.27 64.77
N ARG A 99 -17.06 25.74 64.47
CA ARG A 99 -17.63 25.66 63.11
C ARG A 99 -16.87 26.51 62.11
N LEU A 100 -16.32 27.66 62.51
CA LEU A 100 -15.49 28.51 61.66
C LEU A 100 -14.17 27.82 61.33
N LEU A 101 -13.41 27.41 62.36
CA LEU A 101 -12.12 26.75 62.21
C LEU A 101 -12.25 25.43 61.44
N GLY A 102 -13.21 24.59 61.79
CA GLY A 102 -13.48 23.35 61.07
C GLY A 102 -13.98 23.58 59.63
N GLY A 103 -14.68 24.69 59.37
CA GLY A 103 -15.06 25.09 58.02
C GLY A 103 -13.85 25.54 57.18
N MET A 104 -12.87 26.20 57.81
CA MET A 104 -11.63 26.62 57.16
C MET A 104 -10.67 25.46 56.91
N GLY A 105 -10.52 24.54 57.87
CA GLY A 105 -9.78 23.28 57.65
C GLY A 105 -10.37 22.48 56.50
N LYS A 106 -11.70 22.31 56.47
CA LYS A 106 -12.37 21.66 55.33
C LYS A 106 -12.18 22.38 53.99
N MET A 107 -12.05 23.71 54.00
CA MET A 107 -11.76 24.48 52.79
C MET A 107 -10.34 24.22 52.29
N GLU A 108 -9.37 24.18 53.21
CA GLU A 108 -7.99 23.79 52.93
C GLU A 108 -7.93 22.36 52.38
N ASP A 109 -8.52 21.36 53.05
CA ASP A 109 -8.62 19.98 52.55
C ASP A 109 -9.10 19.89 51.10
N ILE A 110 -10.18 20.62 50.78
CA ILE A 110 -10.77 20.64 49.43
C ILE A 110 -9.81 21.29 48.43
N LEU A 111 -9.13 22.38 48.80
CA LEU A 111 -8.14 23.02 47.94
C LEU A 111 -6.94 22.09 47.71
N THR A 112 -6.45 21.41 48.75
CA THR A 112 -5.35 20.44 48.69
C THR A 112 -5.68 19.27 47.76
N ASP A 113 -6.88 18.69 47.86
CA ASP A 113 -7.36 17.65 46.94
C ASP A 113 -7.49 18.17 45.50
N LEU A 114 -8.07 19.37 45.30
CA LEU A 114 -8.20 19.97 43.96
C LEU A 114 -6.84 20.24 43.30
N VAL A 115 -5.91 20.87 44.02
CA VAL A 115 -4.57 21.19 43.52
C VAL A 115 -3.80 19.90 43.23
N SER A 116 -3.89 18.89 44.09
CA SER A 116 -3.28 17.58 43.88
C SER A 116 -3.82 16.88 42.63
N ARG A 117 -5.14 16.91 42.41
CA ARG A 117 -5.77 16.34 41.20
C ARG A 117 -5.36 17.10 39.94
N ILE A 118 -5.29 18.42 39.99
CA ILE A 118 -4.83 19.23 38.86
C ILE A 118 -3.37 18.90 38.54
N LYS A 119 -2.49 18.80 39.55
CA LYS A 119 -1.08 18.38 39.37
C LYS A 119 -1.00 17.04 38.63
N SER A 120 -1.68 16.02 39.15
CA SER A 120 -1.68 14.67 38.56
C SER A 120 -2.26 14.63 37.14
N SER A 121 -3.35 15.37 36.89
CA SER A 121 -3.93 15.49 35.55
C SER A 121 -2.97 16.18 34.57
N THR A 122 -2.23 17.18 35.04
CA THR A 122 -1.30 17.95 34.21
C THR A 122 -0.06 17.13 33.87
N ASP A 123 0.48 16.38 34.83
CA ASP A 123 1.56 15.41 34.59
C ASP A 123 1.14 14.37 33.54
N SER A 124 -0.09 13.87 33.65
CA SER A 124 -0.66 12.92 32.68
C SER A 124 -0.80 13.52 31.27
N ILE A 125 -1.18 14.80 31.14
CA ILE A 125 -1.26 15.50 29.86
C ILE A 125 0.13 15.69 29.26
N ALA A 126 1.13 16.06 30.07
CA ALA A 126 2.51 16.25 29.61
C ALA A 126 3.08 14.92 29.07
N ASP A 127 2.90 13.82 29.80
CA ASP A 127 3.36 12.50 29.37
C ASP A 127 2.63 12.00 28.12
N SER A 128 1.31 12.16 28.06
CA SER A 128 0.51 11.82 26.87
C SER A 128 0.95 12.64 25.65
N SER A 129 1.25 13.92 25.83
CA SER A 129 1.70 14.80 24.74
C SER A 129 3.07 14.38 24.20
N ARG A 130 4.00 13.96 25.07
CA ARG A 130 5.29 13.38 24.65
C ARG A 130 5.10 12.09 23.87
N GLN A 131 4.24 11.18 24.35
CA GLN A 131 3.96 9.94 23.66
C GLN A 131 3.36 10.17 22.27
N ILE A 132 2.46 11.17 22.12
CA ILE A 132 1.93 11.56 20.81
C ILE A 132 3.06 12.11 19.92
N ALA A 133 3.95 12.97 20.45
CA ALA A 133 5.06 13.52 19.67
C ALA A 133 6.02 12.43 19.16
N ASP A 134 6.36 11.45 20.00
CA ASP A 134 7.18 10.30 19.63
C ASP A 134 6.48 9.46 18.55
N GLY A 135 5.20 9.13 18.75
CA GLY A 135 4.41 8.38 17.76
C GLY A 135 4.25 9.13 16.44
N ASN A 136 4.21 10.45 16.47
CA ASN A 136 4.12 11.29 15.29
C ASN A 136 5.46 11.36 14.54
N THR A 137 6.59 11.25 15.24
CA THR A 137 7.92 11.11 14.63
C THR A 137 8.04 9.78 13.88
N ASP A 138 7.58 8.67 14.48
CA ASP A 138 7.50 7.35 13.81
C ASP A 138 6.59 7.41 12.58
N LEU A 139 5.41 8.04 12.70
CA LEU A 139 4.50 8.21 11.59
C LEU A 139 5.12 9.06 10.45
N SER A 140 5.89 10.10 10.78
CA SER A 140 6.63 10.91 9.81
C SER A 140 7.62 10.04 9.03
N GLN A 141 8.46 9.28 9.74
CA GLN A 141 9.45 8.39 9.12
C GLN A 141 8.78 7.39 8.18
N ARG A 142 7.71 6.73 8.63
CA ARG A 142 6.96 5.77 7.81
C ARG A 142 6.29 6.42 6.60
N THR A 143 5.85 7.67 6.73
CA THR A 143 5.26 8.44 5.62
C THR A 143 6.32 8.77 4.56
N GLU A 144 7.53 9.14 4.98
CA GLU A 144 8.67 9.37 4.09
C GLU A 144 9.13 8.08 3.37
N GLU A 145 9.25 6.98 4.10
CA GLU A 145 9.57 5.66 3.53
C GLU A 145 8.50 5.20 2.53
N GLN A 146 7.23 5.44 2.84
CA GLN A 146 6.12 5.15 1.94
C GLN A 146 6.17 6.01 0.68
N ALA A 147 6.48 7.31 0.80
CA ALA A 147 6.66 8.19 -0.35
C ALA A 147 7.79 7.71 -1.29
N ALA A 148 8.94 7.31 -0.72
CA ALA A 148 10.04 6.75 -1.49
C ALA A 148 9.64 5.47 -2.23
N THR A 149 8.93 4.56 -1.55
CA THR A 149 8.43 3.30 -2.13
C THR A 149 7.40 3.55 -3.24
N LEU A 150 6.52 4.53 -3.06
CA LEU A 150 5.55 4.93 -4.09
C LEU A 150 6.23 5.49 -5.33
N GLN A 151 7.31 6.26 -5.16
CA GLN A 151 8.07 6.81 -6.28
C GLN A 151 8.82 5.73 -7.07
N GLU A 152 9.41 4.75 -6.40
CA GLU A 152 10.00 3.58 -7.06
C GLU A 152 8.94 2.72 -7.77
N THR A 153 7.78 2.55 -7.14
CA THR A 153 6.64 1.83 -7.72
C THR A 153 6.14 2.54 -8.98
N ALA A 154 5.97 3.86 -8.94
CA ALA A 154 5.55 4.66 -10.09
C ALA A 154 6.55 4.57 -11.25
N SER A 155 7.86 4.63 -10.95
CA SER A 155 8.93 4.45 -11.95
C SER A 155 8.89 3.05 -12.59
N SER A 156 8.68 2.02 -11.77
CA SER A 156 8.55 0.64 -12.22
C SER A 156 7.30 0.44 -13.08
N MET A 157 6.18 1.08 -12.73
CA MET A 157 4.95 1.07 -13.52
C MET A 157 5.12 1.80 -14.86
N GLY A 158 5.87 2.89 -14.91
CA GLY A 158 6.26 3.55 -16.16
C GLY A 158 7.05 2.61 -17.07
N SER A 159 8.05 1.91 -16.52
CA SER A 159 8.84 0.92 -17.26
C SER A 159 8.00 -0.27 -17.75
N LEU A 160 7.06 -0.76 -16.92
CA LEU A 160 6.11 -1.81 -17.28
C LEU A 160 5.19 -1.38 -18.42
N THR A 161 4.64 -0.16 -18.34
CA THR A 161 3.78 0.42 -19.40
C THR A 161 4.52 0.42 -20.74
N ASP A 162 5.79 0.86 -20.72
CA ASP A 162 6.63 0.89 -21.92
C ASP A 162 6.94 -0.52 -22.46
N MET A 163 7.17 -1.50 -21.58
CA MET A 163 7.38 -2.89 -21.99
C MET A 163 6.13 -3.49 -22.64
N VAL A 164 4.95 -3.27 -22.06
CA VAL A 164 3.68 -3.75 -22.61
C VAL A 164 3.39 -3.11 -23.96
N ARG A 165 3.62 -1.80 -24.10
CA ARG A 165 3.50 -1.10 -25.39
C ARG A 165 4.42 -1.71 -26.46
N ARG A 166 5.70 -1.90 -26.13
CA ARG A 166 6.67 -2.54 -27.05
C ARG A 166 6.29 -3.97 -27.40
N ASN A 167 5.71 -4.73 -26.47
CA ASN A 167 5.23 -6.09 -26.75
C ASN A 167 4.06 -6.08 -27.74
N ALA A 168 3.11 -5.16 -27.58
CA ALA A 168 2.01 -4.99 -28.53
C ALA A 168 2.52 -4.61 -29.94
N GLU A 169 3.45 -3.66 -30.02
CA GLU A 169 4.09 -3.26 -31.29
C GLU A 169 4.84 -4.42 -31.94
N ARG A 170 5.61 -5.20 -31.16
CA ARG A 170 6.33 -6.39 -31.64
C ARG A 170 5.39 -7.49 -32.10
N ALA A 171 4.28 -7.72 -31.40
CA ALA A 171 3.28 -8.70 -31.80
C ALA A 171 2.64 -8.30 -33.14
N HIS A 172 2.34 -7.01 -33.33
CA HIS A 172 1.86 -6.49 -34.60
C HIS A 172 2.88 -6.67 -35.73
N ALA A 173 4.14 -6.28 -35.53
CA ALA A 173 5.18 -6.46 -36.53
C ALA A 173 5.41 -7.94 -36.89
N ALA A 174 5.39 -8.83 -35.90
CA ALA A 174 5.50 -10.27 -36.12
C ALA A 174 4.29 -10.82 -36.91
N ASN A 175 3.10 -10.24 -36.72
CA ASN A 175 1.90 -10.64 -37.44
C ASN A 175 2.02 -10.30 -38.93
N ASP A 176 2.59 -9.14 -39.27
CA ASP A 176 2.85 -8.75 -40.66
C ASP A 176 3.87 -9.69 -41.31
N ILE A 177 4.92 -10.09 -40.58
CA ILE A 177 5.90 -11.08 -41.05
C ILE A 177 5.24 -12.44 -41.29
N ALA A 178 4.38 -12.89 -40.37
CA ALA A 178 3.65 -14.15 -40.51
C ALA A 178 2.69 -14.12 -41.71
N ALA A 179 2.00 -13.00 -41.95
CA ALA A 179 1.14 -12.83 -43.11
C ALA A 179 1.93 -12.94 -44.42
N ASN A 180 3.09 -12.28 -44.52
CA ASN A 180 3.97 -12.40 -45.69
C ASN A 180 4.50 -13.84 -45.87
N ALA A 181 4.90 -14.51 -44.79
CA ALA A 181 5.33 -15.90 -44.85
C ALA A 181 4.20 -16.82 -45.34
N SER A 182 2.94 -16.56 -44.95
CA SER A 182 1.77 -17.30 -45.44
C SER A 182 1.56 -17.12 -46.95
N GLU A 183 1.72 -15.89 -47.47
CA GLU A 183 1.63 -15.60 -48.90
C GLU A 183 2.73 -16.33 -49.68
N ILE A 184 3.97 -16.33 -49.18
CA ILE A 184 5.09 -17.05 -49.78
C ILE A 184 4.81 -18.56 -49.81
N ALA A 185 4.28 -19.12 -48.72
CA ALA A 185 3.91 -20.53 -48.64
C ALA A 185 2.81 -20.91 -49.64
N GLU A 186 1.79 -20.07 -49.79
CA GLU A 186 0.71 -20.25 -50.77
C GLU A 186 1.26 -20.25 -52.20
N ARG A 187 2.08 -19.27 -52.56
CA ARG A 187 2.75 -19.21 -53.86
C ARG A 187 3.67 -20.42 -54.09
N GLY A 188 4.38 -20.86 -53.05
CA GLY A 188 5.21 -22.06 -53.09
C GLY A 188 4.39 -23.32 -53.37
N GLY A 189 3.24 -23.47 -52.72
CA GLY A 189 2.30 -24.56 -52.97
C GLY A 189 1.78 -24.60 -54.40
N VAL A 190 1.43 -23.45 -54.98
CA VAL A 190 1.03 -23.35 -56.40
C VAL A 190 2.14 -23.84 -57.34
N VAL A 191 3.37 -23.36 -57.14
CA VAL A 191 4.51 -23.76 -57.98
C VAL A 191 4.80 -25.26 -57.86
N VAL A 192 4.72 -25.83 -56.66
CA VAL A 192 4.89 -27.27 -56.44
C VAL A 192 3.81 -28.06 -57.19
N ASN A 193 2.56 -27.62 -57.14
CA ASN A 193 1.45 -28.26 -57.85
C ASN A 193 1.67 -28.25 -59.38
N ASP A 194 2.12 -27.12 -59.95
CA ASP A 194 2.45 -27.01 -61.38
C ASP A 194 3.57 -28.00 -61.78
N VAL A 195 4.57 -28.21 -60.90
CA VAL A 195 5.64 -29.19 -61.12
C VAL A 195 5.10 -30.61 -61.07
N VAL A 196 4.21 -30.95 -60.13
CA VAL A 196 3.55 -32.27 -60.08
C VAL A 196 2.79 -32.55 -61.37
N GLN A 197 1.99 -31.58 -61.84
CA GLN A 197 1.22 -31.72 -63.08
C GLN A 197 2.14 -31.92 -64.29
N THR A 198 3.26 -31.20 -64.34
CA THR A 198 4.28 -31.36 -65.39
C THR A 198 4.94 -32.74 -65.35
N MET A 199 5.29 -33.23 -64.17
CA MET A 199 5.87 -34.58 -64.01
C MET A 199 4.89 -35.68 -64.43
N GLN A 200 3.61 -35.54 -64.10
CA GLN A 200 2.55 -36.45 -64.57
C GLN A 200 2.43 -36.44 -66.10
N ALA A 201 2.48 -35.26 -66.72
CA ALA A 201 2.45 -35.13 -68.18
C ALA A 201 3.68 -35.76 -68.85
N ILE A 202 4.88 -35.58 -68.28
CA ILE A 202 6.12 -36.21 -68.76
C ILE A 202 6.06 -37.73 -68.62
N SER A 203 5.53 -38.24 -67.50
CA SER A 203 5.34 -39.68 -67.28
C SER A 203 4.38 -40.28 -68.30
N ALA A 204 3.22 -39.64 -68.52
CA ALA A 204 2.26 -40.05 -69.54
C ALA A 204 2.86 -40.02 -70.96
N SER A 205 3.63 -38.98 -71.30
CA SER A 205 4.34 -38.88 -72.58
C SER A 205 5.38 -39.98 -72.74
N SER A 206 6.15 -40.28 -71.69
CA SER A 206 7.16 -41.35 -71.69
C SER A 206 6.52 -42.72 -71.93
N ASN A 207 5.39 -43.02 -71.28
CA ASN A 207 4.65 -44.27 -71.50
C ASN A 207 4.18 -44.39 -72.96
N LYS A 208 3.69 -43.30 -73.55
CA LYS A 208 3.28 -43.29 -74.96
C LYS A 208 4.46 -43.52 -75.91
N VAL A 209 5.64 -43.00 -75.59
CA VAL A 209 6.88 -43.31 -76.34
C VAL A 209 7.22 -44.79 -76.23
N VAL A 210 7.11 -45.40 -75.05
CA VAL A 210 7.33 -46.86 -74.88
C VAL A 210 6.40 -47.69 -75.77
N GLU A 211 5.12 -47.31 -75.86
CA GLU A 211 4.15 -47.96 -76.76
C GLU A 211 4.57 -47.84 -78.24
N ILE A 212 5.00 -46.66 -78.67
CA ILE A 212 5.48 -46.43 -80.06
C ILE A 212 6.71 -47.29 -80.35
N ILE A 213 7.66 -47.35 -79.42
CA ILE A 213 8.88 -48.16 -79.57
C ILE A 213 8.54 -49.66 -79.68
N GLN A 214 7.52 -50.13 -78.95
CA GLN A 214 7.04 -51.51 -79.07
C GLN A 214 6.45 -51.80 -80.47
N VAL A 215 5.76 -50.83 -81.09
CA VAL A 215 5.30 -50.95 -82.48
C VAL A 215 6.49 -51.01 -83.45
N ILE A 216 7.51 -50.17 -83.26
CA ILE A 216 8.72 -50.15 -84.10
C ILE A 216 9.48 -51.47 -84.00
N GLU A 217 9.62 -52.03 -82.79
CA GLU A 217 10.20 -53.36 -82.58
C GLU A 217 9.41 -54.45 -83.34
N GLY A 218 8.08 -54.36 -83.31
CA GLY A 218 7.19 -55.23 -84.09
C GLY A 218 7.37 -55.10 -85.60
N ILE A 219 7.49 -53.86 -86.12
CA ILE A 219 7.77 -53.61 -87.55
C ILE A 219 9.13 -54.20 -87.94
N ALA A 220 10.18 -53.95 -87.15
CA ALA A 220 11.51 -54.48 -87.40
C ALA A 220 11.51 -56.02 -87.43
N PHE A 221 10.78 -56.67 -86.52
CA PHE A 221 10.60 -58.11 -86.53
C PHE A 221 9.89 -58.59 -87.81
N GLN A 222 8.78 -57.96 -88.20
CA GLN A 222 8.08 -58.28 -89.44
C GLN A 222 8.97 -58.11 -90.68
N THR A 223 9.73 -57.01 -90.76
CA THR A 223 10.69 -56.75 -91.86
C THR A 223 11.78 -57.82 -91.89
N ASN A 224 12.29 -58.26 -90.73
CA ASN A 224 13.28 -59.34 -90.64
C ASN A 224 12.73 -60.68 -91.17
N ILE A 225 11.46 -61.01 -90.88
CA ILE A 225 10.80 -62.21 -91.42
C ILE A 225 10.56 -62.09 -92.93
N LEU A 226 10.10 -60.93 -93.41
CA LEU A 226 9.92 -60.65 -94.84
C LEU A 226 11.23 -60.77 -95.62
N ALA A 227 12.31 -60.21 -95.08
CA ALA A 227 13.63 -60.28 -95.68
C ALA A 227 14.19 -61.71 -95.70
N LEU A 228 13.96 -62.50 -94.65
CA LEU A 228 14.30 -63.92 -94.65
C LEU A 228 13.53 -64.69 -95.73
N ASN A 229 12.22 -64.48 -95.84
CA ASN A 229 11.40 -65.11 -96.88
C ASN A 229 11.87 -64.73 -98.28
N ALA A 230 12.20 -63.45 -98.51
CA ALA A 230 12.75 -62.97 -99.77
C ALA A 230 14.12 -63.59 -100.09
N ALA A 231 15.00 -63.73 -99.10
CA ALA A 231 16.31 -64.38 -99.27
C ALA A 231 16.16 -65.87 -99.64
N VAL A 232 15.19 -66.57 -99.04
CA VAL A 232 14.86 -67.97 -99.38
C VAL A 232 14.35 -68.08 -100.81
N GLU A 233 13.42 -67.21 -101.23
CA GLU A 233 12.87 -67.26 -102.59
C GLU A 233 13.92 -66.85 -103.65
N ALA A 234 14.81 -65.91 -103.31
CA ALA A 234 15.94 -65.53 -104.15
C ALA A 234 16.95 -66.69 -104.32
N ALA A 235 17.21 -67.46 -103.25
CA ALA A 235 18.03 -68.68 -103.35
C ALA A 235 17.37 -69.75 -104.23
N ARG A 236 16.03 -69.82 -104.20
CA ARG A 236 15.23 -70.74 -105.02
C ARG A 236 15.28 -70.42 -106.52
N ALA A 237 15.45 -69.14 -106.88
CA ALA A 237 15.60 -68.67 -108.26
C ALA A 237 17.02 -68.86 -108.85
N GLY A 238 17.97 -69.39 -108.08
CA GLY A 238 19.34 -69.70 -108.55
C GLY A 238 20.13 -68.46 -108.97
N GLU A 239 20.88 -68.54 -110.08
CA GLU A 239 21.74 -67.44 -110.55
C GLU A 239 20.97 -66.15 -110.88
N GLN A 240 19.69 -66.24 -111.26
CA GLN A 240 18.85 -65.06 -111.55
C GLN A 240 18.43 -64.30 -110.28
N GLY A 241 18.46 -64.95 -109.12
CA GLY A 241 18.08 -64.38 -107.82
C GLY A 241 19.23 -63.76 -107.03
N ARG A 242 20.48 -63.86 -107.51
CA ARG A 242 21.68 -63.44 -106.76
C ARG A 242 21.63 -61.99 -106.28
N GLY A 243 21.21 -61.06 -107.13
CA GLY A 243 21.06 -59.65 -106.78
C GLY A 243 19.98 -59.42 -105.70
N PHE A 244 18.85 -60.13 -105.80
CA PHE A 244 17.78 -60.07 -104.81
C PHE A 244 18.19 -60.67 -103.45
N ALA A 245 18.99 -61.75 -103.45
CA ALA A 245 19.49 -62.35 -102.22
C ALA A 245 20.38 -61.39 -101.42
N VAL A 246 21.22 -60.61 -102.09
CA VAL A 246 22.08 -59.60 -101.44
C VAL A 246 21.23 -58.48 -100.83
N VAL A 247 20.24 -57.95 -101.57
CA VAL A 247 19.33 -56.92 -101.05
C VAL A 247 18.52 -57.45 -99.86
N ALA A 248 18.02 -58.68 -99.94
CA ALA A 248 17.30 -59.31 -98.84
C ALA A 248 18.18 -59.49 -97.59
N GLY A 249 19.45 -59.84 -97.77
CA GLY A 249 20.45 -59.88 -96.68
C GLY A 249 20.68 -58.52 -96.03
N GLU A 250 20.81 -57.46 -96.83
CA GLU A 250 21.01 -56.09 -96.32
C GLU A 250 19.77 -55.57 -95.58
N VAL A 251 18.57 -55.80 -96.12
CA VAL A 251 17.30 -55.47 -95.46
C VAL A 251 17.16 -56.22 -94.13
N ARG A 252 17.56 -57.49 -94.09
CA ARG A 252 17.56 -58.28 -92.84
C ARG A 252 18.51 -57.69 -91.79
N THR A 253 19.73 -57.34 -92.19
CA THR A 253 20.72 -56.70 -91.30
C THR A 253 20.20 -55.36 -90.78
N LEU A 254 19.56 -54.56 -91.63
CA LEU A 254 18.95 -53.29 -91.24
C LEU A 254 17.78 -53.47 -90.26
N ALA A 255 16.95 -54.49 -90.48
CA ALA A 255 15.86 -54.84 -89.58
C ALA A 255 16.36 -55.28 -88.20
N GLN A 256 17.41 -56.11 -88.14
CA GLN A 256 18.06 -56.49 -86.87
C GLN A 256 18.68 -55.29 -86.16
N ARG A 257 19.37 -54.39 -86.88
CA ARG A 257 19.90 -53.14 -86.31
C ARG A 257 18.79 -52.25 -85.76
N SER A 258 17.67 -52.13 -86.47
CA SER A 258 16.51 -51.34 -86.02
C SER A 258 15.88 -51.93 -84.76
N ALA A 259 15.76 -53.25 -84.65
CA ALA A 259 15.26 -53.92 -83.46
C ALA A 259 16.18 -53.69 -82.24
N THR A 260 17.50 -53.79 -82.41
CA THR A 260 18.46 -53.49 -81.33
C THR A 260 18.36 -52.04 -80.88
N ALA A 261 18.34 -51.09 -81.82
CA ALA A 261 18.20 -49.66 -81.50
C ALA A 261 16.87 -49.35 -80.79
N ALA A 262 15.76 -49.93 -81.25
CA ALA A 262 14.46 -49.80 -80.59
C ALA A 262 14.51 -50.31 -79.14
N LYS A 263 15.17 -51.45 -78.89
CA LYS A 263 15.35 -52.01 -77.55
C LYS A 263 16.20 -51.12 -76.64
N GLU A 264 17.27 -50.53 -77.15
CA GLU A 264 18.10 -49.57 -76.42
C GLU A 264 17.32 -48.30 -76.04
N ILE A 265 16.54 -47.74 -76.98
CA ILE A 265 15.67 -46.58 -76.71
C ILE A 265 14.62 -46.94 -75.66
N ARG A 266 14.03 -48.14 -75.73
CA ARG A 266 13.03 -48.61 -74.74
C ARG A 266 13.60 -48.60 -73.33
N VAL A 267 14.84 -49.07 -73.15
CA VAL A 267 15.52 -49.06 -71.85
C VAL A 267 15.74 -47.63 -71.36
N LEU A 268 16.28 -46.75 -72.22
CA LEU A 268 16.54 -45.34 -71.85
C LEU A 268 15.27 -44.58 -71.45
N ILE A 269 14.17 -44.77 -72.19
CA ILE A 269 12.88 -44.14 -71.87
C ILE A 269 12.30 -44.75 -70.60
N GLY A 270 12.42 -46.07 -70.40
CA GLY A 270 12.00 -46.72 -69.15
C GLY A 270 12.76 -46.20 -67.92
N ASP A 271 14.06 -45.96 -68.05
CA ASP A 271 14.89 -45.37 -66.99
C ASP A 271 14.48 -43.92 -66.71
N SER A 272 14.23 -43.14 -67.76
CA SER A 272 13.74 -41.75 -67.64
C SER A 272 12.36 -41.69 -66.96
N ALA A 273 11.45 -42.59 -67.31
CA ALA A 273 10.12 -42.69 -66.68
C ALA A 273 10.22 -42.98 -65.17
N ARG A 274 11.10 -43.91 -64.78
CA ARG A 274 11.37 -44.21 -63.36
C ARG A 274 11.95 -43.01 -62.60
N GLN A 275 12.84 -42.25 -63.22
CA GLN A 275 13.38 -41.03 -62.61
C GLN A 275 12.31 -39.96 -62.41
N VAL A 276 11.42 -39.77 -63.40
CA VAL A 276 10.30 -38.82 -63.32
C VAL A 276 9.32 -39.25 -62.23
N GLU A 277 9.02 -40.54 -62.09
CA GLU A 277 8.16 -41.06 -61.03
C GLU A 277 8.77 -40.82 -59.64
N GLY A 278 10.07 -41.07 -59.46
CA GLY A 278 10.78 -40.72 -58.23
C GLY A 278 10.78 -39.22 -57.94
N GLY A 279 10.94 -38.39 -58.98
CA GLY A 279 10.82 -36.93 -58.88
C GLY A 279 9.42 -36.49 -58.45
N ALA A 280 8.37 -37.08 -59.00
CA ALA A 280 6.99 -36.78 -58.65
C ALA A 280 6.71 -37.05 -57.16
N VAL A 281 7.21 -38.17 -56.62
CA VAL A 281 7.08 -38.49 -55.17
C VAL A 281 7.78 -37.44 -54.29
N LEU A 282 8.97 -36.99 -54.67
CA LEU A 282 9.70 -35.98 -53.90
C LEU A 282 8.99 -34.62 -53.92
N VAL A 283 8.43 -34.25 -55.07
CA VAL A 283 7.70 -32.98 -55.23
C VAL A 283 6.36 -33.03 -54.49
N ASP A 284 5.64 -34.16 -54.51
CA ASP A 284 4.42 -34.36 -53.73
C ASP A 284 4.67 -34.19 -52.22
N LYS A 285 5.77 -34.78 -51.72
CA LYS A 285 6.21 -34.59 -50.33
C LYS A 285 6.57 -33.14 -50.02
N ALA A 286 7.19 -32.43 -50.96
CA ALA A 286 7.46 -31.00 -50.82
C ALA A 286 6.14 -30.20 -50.73
N GLY A 287 5.10 -30.60 -51.47
CA GLY A 287 3.76 -30.01 -51.42
C GLY A 287 3.11 -30.18 -50.05
N GLN A 288 3.12 -31.39 -49.50
CA GLN A 288 2.64 -31.67 -48.14
C GLN A 288 3.38 -30.82 -47.09
N THR A 289 4.71 -30.64 -47.26
CA THR A 289 5.50 -29.80 -46.35
C THR A 289 5.10 -28.32 -46.43
N MET A 290 4.68 -27.82 -47.60
CA MET A 290 4.16 -26.45 -47.74
C MET A 290 2.80 -26.28 -47.05
N GLU A 291 1.93 -27.29 -47.09
CA GLU A 291 0.65 -27.30 -46.37
C GLU A 291 0.86 -27.28 -44.84
N GLU A 292 1.77 -28.11 -44.34
CA GLU A 292 2.17 -28.12 -42.92
C GLU A 292 2.73 -26.76 -42.49
N LEU A 293 3.56 -26.13 -43.35
CA LEU A 293 4.11 -24.79 -43.10
C LEU A 293 2.99 -23.74 -43.04
N GLN A 294 2.00 -23.79 -43.95
CA GLN A 294 0.84 -22.90 -43.89
C GLN A 294 0.09 -23.03 -42.56
N GLN A 295 -0.13 -24.27 -42.09
CA GLN A 295 -0.83 -24.52 -40.84
C GLN A 295 -0.04 -23.98 -39.64
N ALA A 296 1.28 -24.16 -39.63
CA ALA A 296 2.17 -23.61 -38.60
C ALA A 296 2.13 -22.07 -38.57
N VAL A 297 2.20 -21.41 -39.73
CA VAL A 297 2.12 -19.94 -39.84
C VAL A 297 0.78 -19.40 -39.35
N ARG A 298 -0.34 -20.07 -39.67
CA ARG A 298 -1.66 -19.70 -39.12
C ARG A 298 -1.72 -19.82 -37.60
N SER A 299 -1.11 -20.85 -37.03
CA SER A 299 -1.01 -21.02 -35.58
C SER A 299 -0.23 -19.87 -34.93
N VAL A 300 0.92 -19.49 -35.50
CA VAL A 300 1.72 -18.34 -35.04
C VAL A 300 0.92 -17.04 -35.10
N THR A 301 0.18 -16.81 -36.20
CA THR A 301 -0.70 -15.64 -36.37
C THR A 301 -1.76 -15.59 -35.26
N GLY A 302 -2.36 -16.73 -34.90
CA GLY A 302 -3.31 -16.84 -33.80
C GLY A 302 -2.70 -16.44 -32.46
N ILE A 303 -1.53 -16.98 -32.13
CA ILE A 303 -0.80 -16.66 -30.88
C ILE A 303 -0.45 -15.16 -30.81
N LEU A 304 -0.03 -14.56 -31.92
CA LEU A 304 0.27 -13.13 -31.98
C LEU A 304 -0.98 -12.27 -31.77
N GLY A 305 -2.14 -12.71 -32.26
CA GLY A 305 -3.43 -12.11 -31.97
C GLY A 305 -3.76 -12.15 -30.47
N GLU A 306 -3.58 -13.30 -29.82
CA GLU A 306 -3.76 -13.45 -28.38
C GLU A 306 -2.82 -12.55 -27.57
N ILE A 307 -1.53 -12.46 -27.96
CA ILE A 307 -0.56 -11.57 -27.32
C ILE A 307 -0.97 -10.09 -27.45
N SER A 308 -1.49 -9.68 -28.62
CA SER A 308 -1.96 -8.30 -28.82
C SER A 308 -3.15 -7.97 -27.93
N VAL A 309 -4.12 -8.88 -27.82
CA VAL A 309 -5.27 -8.72 -26.90
C VAL A 309 -4.81 -8.67 -25.45
N ALA A 310 -4.00 -9.63 -25.01
CA ALA A 310 -3.47 -9.67 -23.64
C ALA A 310 -2.65 -8.42 -23.30
N SER A 311 -1.89 -7.87 -24.24
CA SER A 311 -1.12 -6.64 -24.05
C SER A 311 -2.03 -5.42 -23.87
N ARG A 312 -3.17 -5.35 -24.56
CA ARG A 312 -4.17 -4.27 -24.35
C ARG A 312 -4.82 -4.38 -22.98
N ASP A 313 -5.19 -5.59 -22.56
CA ASP A 313 -5.78 -5.83 -21.24
C ASP A 313 -4.79 -5.49 -20.11
N GLN A 314 -3.51 -5.85 -20.29
CA GLN A 314 -2.42 -5.45 -19.39
C GLN A 314 -2.27 -3.93 -19.33
N SER A 315 -2.34 -3.23 -20.47
CA SER A 315 -2.25 -1.76 -20.49
C SER A 315 -3.38 -1.11 -19.69
N SER A 316 -4.62 -1.59 -19.84
CA SER A 316 -5.78 -1.13 -19.07
C SER A 316 -5.60 -1.40 -17.57
N SER A 317 -5.09 -2.57 -17.21
CA SER A 317 -4.83 -2.94 -15.82
C SER A 317 -3.74 -2.08 -15.18
N ILE A 318 -2.68 -1.76 -15.94
CA ILE A 318 -1.61 -0.86 -15.49
C ILE A 318 -2.14 0.56 -15.27
N GLU A 319 -3.07 1.03 -16.11
CA GLU A 319 -3.71 2.33 -15.95
C GLU A 319 -4.51 2.41 -14.63
N GLN A 320 -5.22 1.35 -14.26
CA GLN A 320 -5.90 1.25 -12.95
C GLN A 320 -4.91 1.26 -11.78
N VAL A 321 -3.80 0.55 -11.91
CA VAL A 321 -2.75 0.56 -10.88
C VAL A 321 -2.12 1.95 -10.75
N ASN A 322 -1.87 2.66 -11.85
CA ASN A 322 -1.38 4.03 -11.82
C ASN A 322 -2.36 4.98 -11.11
N GLN A 323 -3.67 4.82 -11.31
CA GLN A 323 -4.68 5.59 -10.56
C GLN A 323 -4.62 5.28 -9.06
N ALA A 324 -4.48 4.01 -8.68
CA ALA A 324 -4.34 3.61 -7.27
C ALA A 324 -3.06 4.19 -6.63
N VAL A 325 -1.93 4.17 -7.35
CA VAL A 325 -0.67 4.76 -6.89
C VAL A 325 -0.81 6.27 -6.72
N ALA A 326 -1.47 6.98 -7.63
CA ALA A 326 -1.74 8.41 -7.51
C ALA A 326 -2.64 8.73 -6.29
N GLN A 327 -3.62 7.87 -6.00
CA GLN A 327 -4.44 8.01 -4.81
C GLN A 327 -3.64 7.77 -3.52
N MET A 328 -2.75 6.77 -3.52
CA MET A 328 -1.85 6.52 -2.37
C MET A 328 -0.89 7.68 -2.15
N ASP A 329 -0.37 8.30 -3.21
CA ASP A 329 0.47 9.49 -3.11
C ASP A 329 -0.29 10.66 -2.46
N ALA A 330 -1.53 10.92 -2.89
CA ALA A 330 -2.38 11.95 -2.29
C ALA A 330 -2.63 11.71 -0.78
N VAL A 331 -2.91 10.46 -0.38
CA VAL A 331 -3.06 10.08 1.03
C VAL A 331 -1.74 10.23 1.80
N THR A 332 -0.61 9.92 1.17
CA THR A 332 0.72 10.05 1.78
C THR A 332 1.04 11.52 2.04
N GLN A 333 0.75 12.42 1.11
CA GLN A 333 0.87 13.87 1.30
C GLN A 333 -0.09 14.38 2.39
N GLN A 334 -1.32 13.87 2.43
CA GLN A 334 -2.27 14.20 3.49
C GLN A 334 -1.75 13.74 4.87
N ASN A 335 -1.16 12.55 4.96
CA ASN A 335 -0.56 12.05 6.19
C ASN A 335 0.60 12.95 6.64
N ALA A 336 1.46 13.40 5.72
CA ALA A 336 2.53 14.34 6.06
C ALA A 336 1.98 15.65 6.65
N ALA A 337 0.93 16.21 6.06
CA ALA A 337 0.26 17.39 6.59
C ALA A 337 -0.39 17.15 7.98
N LEU A 338 -1.01 15.98 8.16
CA LEU A 338 -1.61 15.60 9.45
C LEU A 338 -0.54 15.39 10.53
N VAL A 339 0.62 14.84 10.16
CA VAL A 339 1.78 14.70 11.04
C VAL A 339 2.26 16.08 11.49
N GLU A 340 2.44 17.04 10.59
CA GLU A 340 2.83 18.40 10.99
C GLU A 340 1.81 19.06 11.93
N GLN A 341 0.52 18.90 11.64
CA GLN A 341 -0.56 19.42 12.49
C GLN A 341 -0.59 18.77 13.87
N ALA A 342 -0.43 17.45 13.94
CA ALA A 342 -0.39 16.69 15.18
C ALA A 342 0.84 17.05 16.03
N ALA A 343 2.02 17.21 15.41
CA ALA A 343 3.22 17.68 16.10
C ALA A 343 2.99 19.04 16.76
N ALA A 344 2.41 19.99 16.03
CA ALA A 344 2.11 21.33 16.53
C ALA A 344 1.09 21.30 17.68
N ALA A 345 0.04 20.48 17.56
CA ALA A 345 -0.97 20.30 18.61
C ALA A 345 -0.38 19.69 19.89
N SER A 346 0.43 18.62 19.76
CA SER A 346 1.11 17.99 20.90
C SER A 346 2.10 18.91 21.58
N ALA A 347 2.86 19.70 20.81
CA ALA A 347 3.75 20.72 21.38
C ALA A 347 2.97 21.78 22.16
N SER A 348 1.82 22.24 21.65
CA SER A 348 0.97 23.19 22.36
C SER A 348 0.36 22.61 23.65
N LEU A 349 -0.07 21.34 23.64
CA LEU A 349 -0.56 20.66 24.85
C LEU A 349 0.54 20.49 25.90
N ALA A 350 1.75 20.13 25.48
CA ALA A 350 2.90 20.02 26.37
C ALA A 350 3.26 21.38 27.00
N ASP A 351 3.23 22.47 26.23
CA ASP A 351 3.46 23.83 26.74
C ASP A 351 2.38 24.26 27.74
N GLN A 352 1.09 24.03 27.42
CA GLN A 352 -0.02 24.32 28.34
C GLN A 352 0.08 23.51 29.64
N ALA A 353 0.47 22.24 29.55
CA ALA A 353 0.70 21.40 30.73
C ALA A 353 1.88 21.94 31.57
N HIS A 354 2.98 22.36 30.94
CA HIS A 354 4.09 22.98 31.64
C HIS A 354 3.69 24.29 32.33
N GLN A 355 2.86 25.13 31.70
CA GLN A 355 2.34 26.35 32.32
C GLN A 355 1.46 26.04 33.54
N LEU A 356 0.55 25.07 33.43
CA LEU A 356 -0.29 24.63 34.55
C LEU A 356 0.52 24.01 35.70
N GLN A 357 1.55 23.21 35.39
CA GLN A 357 2.50 22.71 36.39
C GLN A 357 3.22 23.84 37.12
N GLY A 358 3.57 24.92 36.41
CA GLY A 358 4.15 26.12 37.01
C GLY A 358 3.22 26.78 38.02
N VAL A 359 1.96 27.02 37.63
CA VAL A 359 0.94 27.63 38.51
C VAL A 359 0.63 26.74 39.72
N VAL A 360 0.46 25.44 39.52
CA VAL A 360 0.21 24.48 40.61
C VAL A 360 1.44 24.32 41.50
N GLY A 361 2.65 24.47 40.95
CA GLY A 361 3.90 24.44 41.68
C GLY A 361 4.13 25.63 42.62
N GLU A 362 3.36 26.70 42.50
CA GLU A 362 3.34 27.80 43.48
C GLU A 362 2.70 27.37 44.81
N PHE A 363 1.81 26.38 44.78
CA PHE A 363 1.20 25.81 45.97
C PHE A 363 2.12 24.74 46.57
N LYS A 364 2.34 24.82 47.87
CA LYS A 364 3.07 23.83 48.65
C LYS A 364 2.08 22.83 49.23
N LEU A 365 2.13 21.59 48.74
CA LEU A 365 1.31 20.46 49.18
C LEU A 365 2.00 19.67 50.29
#